data_AF-A0A1G2KQ48-F1
#
_entry.id   AF-A0A1G2KQ48-F1
#
_cell.length_a   1.000
_cell.length_b   1.000
_cell.length_c   1.000
_cell.angle_alpha   90.00
_cell.angle_beta   90.00
_cell.angle_gamma   90.00
#
_symmetry.space_group_name_H-M   'P 1'
#
loop_
_entity.id
_entity.type
_entity.pdbx_description
1 polymer ?
#
loop_
_entity_poly.entity_id
_entity_poly.type
_entity_poly.pdbx_seq_one_letter_code
_entity_poly.pdbx_strand_id
1 'polypeptide(L)'
;MTTYQFQDALWAIYRWVYKAVHRAILIVFWLAEFLLFIRLLLVFFRANPEALVVNQLYWLTGRLIQPFQRIFPDYIWRDRHIELTTASAMAGYLIVMTILLILLRLFHRNRTAASMLPPVQYH
;
A
#
# COMPACT_ATOMS: atom_id res chain seq x y z
N MET A 1 35.23 14.29 18.52
CA MET A 1 34.15 13.96 17.55
C MET A 1 32.97 14.83 17.93
N THR A 2 32.69 15.88 17.16
CA THR A 2 31.78 16.95 17.56
C THR A 2 30.32 16.52 17.40
N THR A 3 29.47 16.94 18.33
CA THR A 3 28.01 16.66 18.38
C THR A 3 27.28 16.91 17.05
N TYR A 4 27.79 17.85 16.23
CA TYR A 4 27.30 18.16 14.88
C TYR A 4 27.44 16.98 13.90
N GLN A 5 28.58 16.27 13.86
CA GLN A 5 28.77 15.13 12.96
C GLN A 5 27.82 13.97 13.27
N PHE A 6 27.47 13.78 14.53
CA PHE A 6 26.53 12.75 14.96
C PHE A 6 25.09 13.08 14.54
N GLN A 7 24.66 14.34 14.67
CA GLN A 7 23.33 14.76 14.23
C GLN A 7 23.15 14.61 12.71
N ASP A 8 24.15 15.00 11.91
CA ASP A 8 24.07 14.90 10.45
C ASP A 8 23.95 13.44 9.97
N ALA A 9 24.69 12.53 10.62
CA ALA A 9 24.60 11.10 10.36
C ALA A 9 23.20 10.54 10.66
N LEU A 10 22.61 10.91 11.80
CA LEU A 10 21.25 10.51 12.16
C LEU A 10 20.21 11.01 11.16
N TRP A 11 20.36 12.25 10.67
CA TRP A 11 19.47 12.81 9.67
C TRP A 11 19.59 12.12 8.31
N ALA A 12 20.80 11.75 7.90
CA ALA A 12 21.02 11.00 6.67
C ALA A 12 20.33 9.63 6.72
N ILE A 13 20.48 8.92 7.85
CA ILE A 13 19.83 7.62 8.09
C ILE A 13 18.31 7.79 8.06
N TYR A 14 17.76 8.77 8.78
CA TYR A 14 16.32 9.03 8.80
C TYR A 14 15.73 9.27 7.41
N ARG A 15 16.38 10.10 6.58
CA ARG A 15 15.94 10.36 5.19
C ARG A 15 16.00 9.10 4.33
N TRP A 16 17.04 8.28 4.51
CA TRP A 16 17.16 7.01 3.79
C TRP A 16 16.05 6.04 4.18
N VAL A 17 15.80 5.86 5.48
CA VAL A 17 14.72 5.01 6.00
C VAL A 17 13.37 5.48 5.48
N TYR A 18 13.08 6.78 5.56
CA TYR A 18 11.84 7.35 5.03
C TYR A 18 11.63 7.00 3.55
N LYS A 19 12.66 7.19 2.71
CA LYS A 19 12.59 6.87 1.28
C LYS A 19 12.39 5.37 1.05
N ALA A 20 13.07 4.53 1.82
CA ALA A 20 12.94 3.08 1.72
C ALA A 20 11.52 2.63 2.08
N VAL A 21 10.98 3.10 3.19
CA VAL A 21 9.61 2.80 3.65
C VAL A 21 8.57 3.30 2.65
N HIS A 22 8.69 4.55 2.18
CA HIS A 22 7.78 5.11 1.19
C HIS A 22 7.76 4.28 -0.10
N ARG A 23 8.93 3.86 -0.60
CA ARG A 23 9.01 2.98 -1.78
C ARG A 23 8.42 1.60 -1.52
N ALA A 24 8.70 1.01 -0.35
CA ALA A 24 8.18 -0.30 0.01
C ALA A 24 6.65 -0.30 0.05
N ILE A 25 6.03 0.71 0.66
CA ILE A 25 4.56 0.88 0.67
C ILE A 25 4.05 0.90 -0.77
N LEU A 26 4.59 1.78 -1.61
CA LEU A 26 4.15 1.87 -3.00
C LEU A 26 4.26 0.55 -3.75
N ILE A 27 5.42 -0.13 -3.67
CA ILE A 27 5.64 -1.38 -4.39
C ILE A 27 4.66 -2.45 -3.93
N VAL A 28 4.48 -2.62 -2.62
CA VAL A 28 3.61 -3.67 -2.06
C VAL A 28 2.15 -3.43 -2.45
N PHE A 29 1.66 -2.21 -2.28
CA PHE A 29 0.27 -1.89 -2.60
C PHE A 29 0.01 -1.91 -4.11
N TRP A 30 0.89 -1.36 -4.94
CA TRP A 30 0.75 -1.44 -6.40
C TRP A 30 0.83 -2.88 -6.92
N LEU A 31 1.67 -3.72 -6.33
CA LEU A 31 1.73 -5.13 -6.68
C LEU A 31 0.42 -5.84 -6.31
N ALA A 32 -0.12 -5.58 -5.11
CA ALA A 32 -1.41 -6.14 -4.70
C ALA A 32 -2.54 -5.69 -5.64
N GLU A 33 -2.63 -4.39 -5.94
CA GLU A 33 -3.59 -3.83 -6.90
C GLU A 33 -3.47 -4.47 -8.28
N PHE A 34 -2.24 -4.61 -8.79
CA PHE A 34 -2.00 -5.21 -10.09
C PHE A 34 -2.47 -6.68 -10.14
N LEU A 35 -2.18 -7.47 -9.09
CA LEU A 35 -2.61 -8.86 -9.01
C LEU A 35 -4.15 -8.98 -8.96
N LEU A 36 -4.81 -8.12 -8.17
CA LEU A 36 -6.27 -8.08 -8.09
C LEU A 36 -6.91 -7.61 -9.40
N PHE A 37 -6.28 -6.65 -10.07
CA PHE A 37 -6.71 -6.20 -11.40
C PHE A 37 -6.61 -7.32 -12.43
N ILE A 38 -5.50 -8.08 -12.46
CA ILE A 38 -5.39 -9.25 -13.34
C ILE A 38 -6.46 -10.28 -13.00
N ARG A 39 -6.74 -10.54 -11.71
CA ARG A 39 -7.84 -11.44 -11.30
C ARG A 39 -9.17 -10.99 -11.93
N LEU A 40 -9.51 -9.71 -11.84
CA LEU A 40 -10.73 -9.18 -12.45
C LEU A 40 -10.75 -9.39 -13.97
N LEU A 41 -9.63 -9.16 -14.66
CA LEU A 41 -9.54 -9.43 -16.09
C LEU A 41 -9.76 -10.92 -16.40
N LEU A 42 -9.15 -11.83 -15.64
CA LEU A 42 -9.34 -13.27 -15.84
C LEU A 42 -10.80 -13.70 -15.65
N VAL A 43 -11.48 -13.17 -14.62
CA VAL A 43 -12.91 -13.42 -14.41
C VAL A 43 -13.75 -12.82 -15.54
N PHE A 44 -13.42 -11.60 -15.98
CA PHE A 44 -14.12 -10.93 -17.08
C PHE A 44 -14.01 -11.71 -18.40
N PHE A 45 -12.82 -12.23 -18.71
CA PHE A 45 -12.58 -13.06 -19.89
C PHE A 45 -13.02 -14.52 -19.73
N ARG A 46 -13.58 -14.91 -18.57
CA ARG A 46 -13.94 -16.29 -18.24
C ARG A 46 -12.77 -17.27 -18.46
N ALA A 47 -11.58 -16.86 -18.04
CA ALA A 47 -10.37 -17.66 -18.17
C ALA A 47 -10.54 -19.03 -17.48
N ASN A 48 -9.95 -20.07 -18.08
CA ASN A 48 -10.04 -21.43 -17.57
C ASN A 48 -9.36 -21.53 -16.18
N PRO A 49 -10.09 -21.82 -15.09
CA PRO A 49 -9.52 -21.91 -13.75
C PRO A 49 -8.52 -23.07 -13.60
N GLU A 50 -8.63 -24.10 -14.43
CA GLU A 50 -7.73 -25.27 -14.42
C GLU A 50 -6.38 -24.97 -15.09
N ALA A 51 -6.25 -23.83 -15.78
CA ALA A 51 -4.97 -23.43 -16.33
C ALA A 51 -3.99 -23.10 -15.18
N LEU A 52 -2.80 -23.71 -15.22
CA LEU A 52 -1.78 -23.60 -14.16
C LEU A 52 -1.54 -22.15 -13.68
N VAL A 53 -1.38 -21.21 -14.63
CA VAL A 53 -1.12 -19.80 -14.31
C VAL A 53 -2.33 -19.12 -13.66
N VAL A 54 -3.54 -19.42 -14.15
CA VAL A 54 -4.80 -18.84 -13.64
C VAL A 54 -5.06 -19.34 -12.23
N ASN A 55 -4.91 -20.64 -11.99
CA ASN A 55 -5.09 -21.26 -10.68
C ASN A 55 -4.16 -20.64 -9.64
N GLN A 56 -2.87 -20.52 -9.97
CA GLN A 56 -1.89 -19.91 -9.06
C GLN A 56 -2.23 -18.46 -8.74
N LEU A 57 -2.67 -17.69 -9.74
CA LEU A 57 -3.09 -16.31 -9.50
C LEU A 57 -4.33 -16.24 -8.61
N TYR A 58 -5.33 -17.10 -8.83
CA TYR A 58 -6.52 -17.17 -7.98
C TYR A 58 -6.21 -17.58 -6.54
N TRP A 59 -5.25 -18.49 -6.33
CA TRP A 59 -4.80 -18.85 -5.00
C TRP A 59 -4.07 -17.70 -4.28
N LEU A 60 -3.20 -16.98 -4.99
CA LEU A 60 -2.48 -15.83 -4.43
C LEU A 60 -3.45 -14.69 -4.10
N THR A 61 -4.28 -14.31 -5.05
CA THR A 61 -5.27 -13.23 -4.88
C THR A 61 -6.39 -13.62 -3.91
N GLY A 62 -6.71 -14.89 -3.79
CA GLY A 62 -7.64 -15.43 -2.79
C GLY A 62 -7.26 -15.05 -1.36
N ARG A 63 -5.96 -15.07 -1.04
CA ARG A 63 -5.45 -14.62 0.27
C ARG A 63 -5.53 -13.11 0.45
N LEU A 64 -5.36 -12.32 -0.61
CA LEU A 64 -5.51 -10.86 -0.56
C LEU A 64 -6.98 -10.46 -0.32
N ILE A 65 -7.94 -11.15 -0.93
CA ILE A 65 -9.36 -10.80 -0.77
C ILE A 65 -10.00 -11.38 0.50
N GLN A 66 -9.39 -12.37 1.14
CA GLN A 66 -9.91 -13.05 2.35
C GLN A 66 -10.48 -12.10 3.43
N PRO A 67 -9.80 -11.00 3.84
CA PRO A 67 -10.36 -10.08 4.84
C PRO A 67 -11.63 -9.36 4.36
N PHE A 68 -11.79 -9.15 3.05
CA PHE A 68 -12.93 -8.47 2.45
C PHE A 68 -14.12 -9.40 2.22
N GLN A 69 -13.89 -10.71 2.03
CA GLN A 69 -14.96 -11.70 1.77
C GLN A 69 -16.06 -11.70 2.83
N ARG A 70 -15.71 -11.40 4.09
CA ARG A 70 -16.66 -11.35 5.20
C ARG A 70 -17.57 -10.12 5.15
N ILE A 71 -17.09 -9.03 4.57
CA ILE A 71 -17.76 -7.72 4.58
C ILE A 71 -18.53 -7.51 3.27
N PHE A 72 -17.93 -7.90 2.15
CA PHE A 72 -18.45 -7.70 0.80
C PHE A 72 -18.43 -9.03 0.04
N PRO A 73 -19.33 -9.98 0.37
CA PRO A 73 -19.34 -11.29 -0.28
C PRO A 73 -19.69 -11.19 -1.77
N ASP A 74 -19.10 -12.08 -2.56
CA ASP A 74 -19.41 -12.21 -3.98
C ASP A 74 -20.83 -12.76 -4.19
N TYR A 75 -21.45 -12.39 -5.32
CA TYR A 75 -22.78 -12.85 -5.68
C TYR A 75 -22.87 -13.19 -7.17
N ILE A 76 -23.78 -14.11 -7.49
CA ILE A 76 -24.07 -14.52 -8.86
C ILE A 76 -25.28 -13.73 -9.34
N TRP A 77 -25.13 -12.98 -10.43
CA TRP A 77 -26.22 -12.22 -11.03
C TRP A 77 -26.36 -12.59 -12.51
N ARG A 78 -27.51 -13.15 -12.90
CA ARG A 78 -27.81 -13.57 -14.30
C ARG A 78 -26.66 -14.38 -14.91
N ASP A 79 -26.27 -15.46 -14.23
CA ASP A 79 -25.20 -16.39 -14.65
C ASP A 79 -23.82 -15.74 -14.87
N ARG A 80 -23.59 -14.60 -14.23
CA ARG A 80 -22.29 -13.93 -14.14
C ARG A 80 -21.85 -13.86 -12.68
N HIS A 81 -20.61 -14.29 -12.44
CA HIS A 81 -19.94 -14.07 -11.16
C HIS A 81 -19.57 -12.61 -11.05
N ILE A 82 -20.12 -11.92 -10.05
CA ILE A 82 -19.74 -10.55 -9.71
C ILE A 82 -18.78 -10.63 -8.53
N GLU A 83 -17.50 -10.35 -8.81
CA GLU A 83 -16.41 -10.32 -7.84
C GLU A 83 -16.42 -8.99 -7.05
N LEU A 84 -17.50 -8.75 -6.30
CA LEU A 84 -17.62 -7.57 -5.45
C LEU A 84 -16.53 -7.55 -4.37
N THR A 85 -16.12 -8.72 -3.88
CA THR A 85 -15.02 -8.85 -2.93
C THR A 85 -13.72 -8.30 -3.53
N THR A 86 -13.40 -8.69 -4.76
CA THR A 86 -12.16 -8.24 -5.41
C THR A 86 -12.18 -6.74 -5.66
N ALA A 87 -13.31 -6.20 -6.15
CA ALA A 87 -13.47 -4.76 -6.37
C ALA A 87 -13.37 -3.96 -5.06
N SER A 88 -13.99 -4.45 -3.98
CA SER A 88 -13.91 -3.81 -2.65
C SER A 88 -12.52 -3.93 -2.04
N ALA A 89 -11.80 -5.04 -2.26
CA ALA A 89 -10.41 -5.20 -1.84
C ALA A 89 -9.50 -4.16 -2.52
N MET A 90 -9.63 -3.95 -3.83
CA MET A 90 -8.89 -2.91 -4.55
C MET A 90 -9.16 -1.51 -3.98
N ALA A 91 -10.44 -1.18 -3.78
CA ALA A 91 -10.80 0.10 -3.17
C ALA A 91 -10.21 0.25 -1.76
N GLY A 92 -10.31 -0.81 -0.94
CA GLY A 92 -9.80 -0.84 0.42
C GLY A 92 -8.28 -0.68 0.49
N TYR A 93 -7.53 -1.39 -0.36
CA TYR A 93 -6.08 -1.28 -0.39
C TYR A 93 -5.60 0.08 -0.87
N LEU A 94 -6.25 0.70 -1.87
CA LEU A 94 -5.96 2.09 -2.26
C LEU A 94 -6.20 3.08 -1.11
N ILE A 95 -7.29 2.91 -0.34
CA ILE A 95 -7.58 3.73 0.83
C ILE A 95 -6.49 3.56 1.89
N VAL A 96 -6.15 2.33 2.25
CA VAL A 96 -5.11 2.03 3.24
C VAL A 96 -3.75 2.60 2.80
N MET A 97 -3.38 2.42 1.53
CA MET A 97 -2.14 2.98 0.97
C MET A 97 -2.11 4.50 1.17
N THR A 98 -3.21 5.18 0.81
CA THR A 98 -3.33 6.64 0.91
C THR A 98 -3.18 7.10 2.36
N ILE A 99 -3.86 6.43 3.30
CA ILE A 99 -3.76 6.74 4.74
C ILE A 99 -2.30 6.57 5.22
N LEU A 100 -1.64 5.47 4.87
CA LEU A 100 -0.25 5.21 5.28
C LEU A 100 0.71 6.28 4.74
N LEU A 101 0.54 6.69 3.48
CA LEU A 101 1.37 7.74 2.87
C LEU A 101 1.13 9.11 3.53
N ILE A 102 -0.12 9.44 3.85
CA ILE A 102 -0.46 10.66 4.60
C ILE A 102 0.21 10.65 5.97
N LEU A 103 0.07 9.56 6.72
CA LEU A 103 0.71 9.40 8.03
C LEU A 103 2.22 9.56 7.93
N LEU A 104 2.86 8.86 6.99
CA LEU A 104 4.30 8.94 6.77
C LEU A 104 4.76 10.37 6.49
N ARG A 105 3.99 11.12 5.67
CA ARG A 105 4.25 12.53 5.37
C ARG A 105 4.13 13.44 6.59
N LEU A 106 3.15 13.20 7.46
CA LEU A 106 2.95 13.98 8.69
C LEU A 106 4.16 13.86 9.64
N PHE A 107 4.71 12.65 9.82
CA PHE A 107 5.90 12.44 10.64
C PHE A 107 7.16 13.09 10.06
N HIS A 108 7.25 13.22 8.73
CA HIS A 108 8.36 13.92 8.09
C HIS A 108 8.25 15.44 8.23
N ARG A 109 7.06 16.02 8.02
CA ARG A 109 6.84 17.47 8.04
C ARG A 109 7.13 18.11 9.39
N ASN A 110 6.81 17.44 10.50
CA ASN A 110 6.95 18.01 11.84
C ASN A 110 8.43 18.24 12.25
N ARG A 111 9.37 17.52 11.64
CA ARG A 111 10.80 17.65 11.98
C ARG A 111 11.52 18.75 11.22
N THR A 112 11.11 19.02 9.98
CA THR A 112 11.70 20.11 9.17
C THR A 112 11.33 21.49 9.70
N ALA A 113 10.14 21.64 10.30
CA ALA A 113 9.69 22.89 10.90
C ALA A 113 10.45 23.23 12.19
N ALA A 114 10.78 22.22 13.02
CA ALA A 114 11.50 22.42 14.27
C ALA A 114 12.96 22.89 14.07
N SER A 115 13.59 22.53 12.95
CA SER A 115 14.95 22.97 12.60
C SER A 115 15.04 24.40 12.05
N MET A 116 13.91 25.08 11.82
CA MET A 116 13.86 26.44 11.25
C MET A 116 13.62 27.53 12.30
N LEU A 117 13.44 27.18 13.58
CA LEU A 117 13.29 28.18 14.64
C LEU A 117 14.64 28.86 14.87
N PRO A 118 14.76 30.20 14.67
CA PRO A 118 15.96 30.92 15.03
C PRO A 118 16.19 30.77 16.54
N PRO A 119 17.46 30.73 17.01
CA PRO A 119 17.74 30.69 18.44
C PRO A 119 17.06 31.89 19.09
N VAL A 120 16.24 31.63 20.12
CA VAL A 120 15.62 32.68 20.93
C VAL A 120 16.76 33.47 21.57
N GLN A 121 17.04 34.66 21.03
CA GLN A 121 17.98 35.59 21.63
C GLN A 121 17.28 36.17 22.86
N TYR A 122 17.62 35.64 24.03
CA TYR A 122 17.33 36.30 25.30
C TYR A 122 18.27 37.50 25.39
N HIS A 123 17.76 38.68 25.03
CA HIS A 123 18.38 39.96 25.37
C HIS A 123 18.08 40.32 26.82
#